data_AF-A0A3D3EWD3-F1
#
_entry.id   AF-A0A3D3EWD3-F1
#
_cell.length_a   1.000
_cell.length_b   1.000
_cell.length_c   1.000
_cell.angle_alpha   90.00
_cell.angle_beta   90.00
_cell.angle_gamma   90.00
#
_symmetry.space_group_name_H-M   'P 1'
#
loop_
_entity.id
_entity.type
_entity.pdbx_description
1 polymer ?
#
loop_
_entity_poly.entity_id
_entity_poly.type
_entity_poly.pdbx_seq_one_letter_code
_entity_poly.pdbx_strand_id
1 'polypeptide(L)'
;MIILAIALLACSLPGITIPRVYVQKLVLEDGSNPIVTAADKQSANEYLLRAWMHANPDEVISTQTHPIHTITIKEVGDDIRYPKTVIVNIQLGNFKRQWQAGDIMHMVLTHKASGQTKGWQITIPEGTNLIKYLDEPLVIPPYADK
;
A
#
# COMPACT_ATOMS: atom_id res chain seq x y z
N MET A 1 -40.56 -27.36 -28.08
CA MET A 1 -40.52 -26.06 -27.38
C MET A 1 -39.64 -26.25 -26.15
N ILE A 2 -38.32 -26.05 -26.25
CA ILE A 2 -37.60 -24.78 -26.06
C ILE A 2 -38.12 -24.02 -24.84
N ILE A 3 -37.33 -24.05 -23.76
CA ILE A 3 -36.89 -22.97 -22.84
C ILE A 3 -36.09 -23.73 -21.77
N LEU A 4 -34.84 -24.12 -22.03
CA LEU A 4 -33.63 -23.30 -21.93
C LEU A 4 -33.51 -22.57 -20.58
N ALA A 5 -32.78 -23.22 -19.68
CA ALA A 5 -31.86 -22.64 -18.71
C ALA A 5 -32.08 -21.17 -18.30
N ILE A 6 -32.75 -20.98 -17.16
CA ILE A 6 -32.47 -19.83 -16.29
C ILE A 6 -31.73 -20.37 -15.07
N ALA A 7 -30.54 -20.92 -15.33
CA ALA A 7 -29.48 -20.79 -14.37
C ALA A 7 -29.20 -19.29 -14.32
N LEU A 8 -29.77 -18.60 -13.34
CA LEU A 8 -29.30 -17.29 -12.92
C LEU A 8 -27.84 -17.51 -12.50
N LEU A 9 -26.96 -17.42 -13.50
CA LEU A 9 -25.64 -16.87 -13.37
C LEU A 9 -25.83 -15.68 -12.44
N ALA A 10 -25.41 -15.84 -11.19
CA ALA A 10 -25.00 -14.74 -10.36
C ALA A 10 -23.84 -14.10 -11.11
N CYS A 11 -24.20 -13.32 -12.13
CA CYS A 11 -23.32 -12.41 -12.82
C CYS A 11 -23.00 -11.40 -11.73
N SER A 12 -21.95 -11.67 -10.96
CA SER A 12 -21.36 -10.71 -10.06
C SER A 12 -21.01 -9.53 -10.95
N LEU A 13 -21.89 -8.52 -10.98
CA LEU A 13 -21.56 -7.22 -11.53
C LEU A 13 -20.17 -6.89 -10.99
N PRO A 14 -19.18 -6.57 -11.84
CA PRO A 14 -17.91 -6.12 -11.32
C PRO A 14 -18.22 -4.96 -10.38
N GLY A 15 -17.98 -5.17 -9.09
CA GLY A 15 -18.28 -4.18 -8.08
C GLY A 15 -17.58 -2.88 -8.46
N ILE A 16 -18.28 -1.75 -8.32
CA ILE A 16 -17.67 -0.44 -8.54
C ILE A 16 -16.48 -0.32 -7.59
N THR A 17 -15.27 -0.38 -8.14
CA THR A 17 -14.05 -0.14 -7.38
C THR A 17 -13.91 1.36 -7.15
N ILE A 18 -14.00 1.81 -5.90
CA ILE A 18 -13.84 3.22 -5.56
C ILE A 18 -12.33 3.50 -5.50
N PRO A 19 -11.75 4.28 -6.44
CA PRO A 19 -10.32 4.57 -6.39
C PRO A 19 -10.03 5.47 -5.19
N ARG A 20 -9.04 5.07 -4.39
CA ARG A 20 -8.51 5.88 -3.30
C ARG A 20 -7.09 5.47 -3.01
N VAL A 21 -6.26 6.45 -2.69
CA VAL A 21 -4.82 6.24 -2.43
C VAL A 21 -4.54 6.49 -0.95
N TYR A 22 -3.67 5.67 -0.39
CA TYR A 22 -2.96 5.92 0.86
C TYR A 22 -1.49 6.26 0.59
N VAL A 23 -0.99 7.33 1.21
CA VAL A 23 0.41 7.76 1.16
C VAL A 23 0.94 7.97 2.57
N GLN A 24 2.13 7.42 2.83
CA GLN A 24 2.84 7.54 4.10
C GLN A 24 4.31 7.85 3.85
N LYS A 25 4.80 8.95 4.44
CA LYS A 25 6.24 9.27 4.43
C LYS A 25 7.01 8.30 5.31
N LEU A 26 8.18 7.87 4.84
CA LEU A 26 9.10 6.97 5.53
C LEU A 26 10.41 7.68 5.84
N VAL A 27 10.98 7.39 7.00
CA VAL A 27 12.31 7.87 7.43
C VAL A 27 13.05 6.77 8.19
N LEU A 28 14.38 6.88 8.25
CA LEU A 28 15.22 6.08 9.15
C LEU A 28 15.21 6.66 10.57
N GLU A 29 15.82 5.97 11.53
CA GLU A 29 15.86 6.41 12.95
C GLU A 29 16.53 7.77 13.15
N ASP A 30 17.50 8.11 12.31
CA ASP A 30 18.18 9.40 12.31
C ASP A 30 17.38 10.51 11.60
N GLY A 31 16.18 10.19 11.09
CA GLY A 31 15.31 11.11 10.36
C GLY A 31 15.65 11.29 8.88
N SER A 32 16.71 10.64 8.38
CA SER A 32 17.07 10.67 6.97
C SER A 32 16.11 9.85 6.10
N ASN A 33 16.16 10.07 4.79
CA ASN A 33 15.40 9.26 3.84
C ASN A 33 16.06 7.86 3.73
N PRO A 34 15.26 6.78 3.72
CA PRO A 34 15.78 5.45 3.43
C PRO A 34 16.32 5.38 1.99
N ILE A 35 17.32 4.53 1.77
CA ILE A 35 17.83 4.25 0.43
C ILE A 35 16.74 3.49 -0.35
N VAL A 36 16.49 3.92 -1.58
CA VAL A 36 15.59 3.26 -2.52
C VAL A 36 16.30 3.08 -3.85
N THR A 37 16.54 1.82 -4.22
CA THR A 37 16.88 1.46 -5.59
C THR A 37 15.67 0.75 -6.20
N ALA A 38 15.25 1.18 -7.39
CA ALA A 38 14.13 0.55 -8.10
C ALA A 38 14.51 0.36 -9.57
N ALA A 39 14.23 -0.82 -10.10
CA ALA A 39 14.24 -1.03 -11.55
C ALA A 39 13.01 -0.34 -12.19
N ASP A 40 13.01 -0.16 -13.52
CA ASP A 40 11.89 0.49 -14.21
C ASP A 40 10.55 -0.18 -13.85
N LYS A 41 9.58 0.64 -13.44
CA LYS A 41 8.23 0.24 -13.01
C LYS A 41 8.18 -0.74 -11.83
N GLN A 42 9.20 -0.76 -10.97
CA GLN A 42 9.23 -1.59 -9.76
C GLN A 42 9.22 -0.76 -8.47
N SER A 43 8.87 -1.40 -7.37
CA SER A 43 9.01 -0.85 -6.01
C SER A 43 10.48 -0.91 -5.56
N ALA A 44 10.81 -0.18 -4.49
CA ALA A 44 12.11 -0.27 -3.81
C ALA A 44 12.57 -1.72 -3.60
N ASN A 45 13.80 -2.02 -4.00
CA ASN A 45 14.41 -3.34 -3.91
C ASN A 45 14.73 -3.72 -2.46
N GLU A 46 14.97 -2.75 -1.60
CA GLU A 46 15.41 -2.90 -0.22
C GLU A 46 14.29 -3.42 0.69
N TYR A 47 13.03 -3.25 0.28
CA TYR A 47 11.88 -3.46 1.15
C TYR A 47 10.82 -4.38 0.53
N LEU A 48 10.20 -5.19 1.38
CA LEU A 48 8.97 -5.91 1.08
C LEU A 48 7.83 -5.29 1.88
N LEU A 49 6.82 -4.76 1.20
CA LEU A 49 5.61 -4.26 1.85
C LEU A 49 4.45 -5.21 1.56
N ARG A 50 3.70 -5.53 2.60
CA ARG A 50 2.44 -6.29 2.55
C ARG A 50 1.33 -5.45 3.17
N ALA A 51 0.14 -5.51 2.59
CA ALA A 51 -1.04 -4.86 3.15
C ALA A 51 -2.28 -5.74 2.97
N TRP A 52 -3.18 -5.70 3.95
CA TRP A 52 -4.47 -6.40 3.92
C TRP A 52 -5.52 -5.63 4.72
N MET A 53 -6.79 -5.89 4.42
CA MET A 53 -7.90 -5.35 5.21
C MET A 53 -8.22 -6.28 6.37
N HIS A 54 -8.48 -5.73 7.54
CA HIS A 54 -8.88 -6.51 8.72
C HIS A 54 -10.12 -7.37 8.44
N ALA A 55 -11.07 -6.83 7.69
CA ALA A 55 -12.30 -7.53 7.29
C ALA A 55 -12.08 -8.64 6.25
N ASN A 56 -10.89 -8.75 5.64
CA ASN A 56 -10.55 -9.80 4.67
C ASN A 56 -9.05 -10.13 4.73
N PRO A 57 -8.58 -10.78 5.81
CA PRO A 57 -7.14 -10.91 6.10
C PRO A 57 -6.40 -11.83 5.11
N ASP A 58 -7.10 -12.73 4.44
CA ASP A 58 -6.52 -13.63 3.43
C ASP A 58 -6.18 -12.89 2.12
N GLU A 59 -6.73 -11.70 1.93
CA GLU A 59 -6.48 -10.87 0.76
C GLU A 59 -5.31 -9.93 0.97
N VAL A 60 -4.11 -10.46 0.70
CA VAL A 60 -2.85 -9.72 0.87
C VAL A 60 -2.35 -9.19 -0.48
N ILE A 61 -2.17 -7.88 -0.58
CA ILE A 61 -1.39 -7.26 -1.65
C ILE A 61 0.06 -7.05 -1.19
N SER A 62 1.02 -7.16 -2.10
CA SER A 62 2.44 -6.97 -1.76
C SER A 62 3.28 -6.45 -2.92
N THR A 63 4.36 -5.72 -2.60
CA THR A 63 5.32 -5.21 -3.60
C THR A 63 6.05 -6.31 -4.37
N GLN A 64 6.01 -7.55 -3.87
CA GLN A 64 6.61 -8.71 -4.54
C GLN A 64 5.68 -9.36 -5.57
N THR A 65 4.36 -9.25 -5.38
CA THR A 65 3.37 -10.00 -6.18
C THR A 65 2.45 -9.10 -6.99
N HIS A 66 2.44 -7.80 -6.70
CA HIS A 66 1.56 -6.83 -7.33
C HIS A 66 2.36 -5.72 -8.00
N PRO A 67 1.82 -5.14 -9.08
CA PRO A 67 2.49 -4.07 -9.82
C PRO A 67 2.55 -2.77 -9.02
N ILE A 68 3.44 -1.87 -9.44
CA ILE A 68 3.72 -0.58 -8.79
C ILE A 68 2.48 0.33 -8.62
N HIS A 69 1.45 0.17 -9.45
CA HIS A 69 0.21 0.94 -9.37
C HIS A 69 -0.79 0.41 -8.33
N THR A 70 -0.52 -0.75 -7.72
CA THR A 70 -1.30 -1.32 -6.61
C THR A 70 -0.66 -0.99 -5.27
N ILE A 71 0.63 -1.27 -5.15
CA ILE A 71 1.39 -1.08 -3.92
C ILE A 71 2.85 -0.83 -4.26
N THR A 72 3.44 0.21 -3.67
CA THR A 72 4.84 0.57 -3.94
C THR A 72 5.48 1.33 -2.77
N ILE A 73 6.79 1.16 -2.65
CA ILE A 73 7.69 2.06 -1.94
C ILE A 73 8.53 2.75 -3.00
N LYS A 74 8.54 4.08 -3.02
CA LYS A 74 9.27 4.86 -4.03
C LYS A 74 9.74 6.21 -3.51
N GLU A 75 10.78 6.74 -4.13
CA GLU A 75 11.18 8.14 -3.98
C GLU A 75 10.24 9.05 -4.80
N VAL A 76 9.91 10.20 -4.24
CA VAL A 76 9.17 11.29 -4.88
C VAL A 76 9.85 12.63 -4.58
N GLY A 77 9.63 13.62 -5.43
CA GLY A 77 10.33 14.90 -5.36
C GLY A 77 11.50 14.97 -6.35
N ASP A 78 12.01 16.18 -6.58
CA ASP A 78 13.02 16.47 -7.60
C ASP A 78 14.18 17.33 -7.06
N ASP A 79 14.18 17.66 -5.76
CA ASP A 79 15.09 18.61 -5.09
C ASP A 79 15.13 20.02 -5.70
N ILE A 80 14.30 20.31 -6.70
CA ILE A 80 14.19 21.61 -7.34
C ILE A 80 12.94 22.33 -6.83
N ARG A 81 11.79 21.65 -6.90
CA ARG A 81 10.48 22.15 -6.45
C ARG A 81 10.13 21.61 -5.09
N TYR A 82 10.45 20.34 -4.85
CA TYR A 82 10.13 19.65 -3.61
C TYR A 82 11.31 18.78 -3.18
N PRO A 83 11.70 18.82 -1.88
CA PRO A 83 12.69 17.91 -1.35
C PRO A 83 12.31 16.46 -1.63
N LYS A 84 13.30 15.66 -2.02
CA LYS A 84 13.08 14.22 -2.18
C LYS A 84 12.64 13.59 -0.87
N THR A 85 11.71 12.65 -0.96
CA THR A 85 11.28 11.83 0.16
C THR A 85 10.84 10.46 -0.31
N VAL A 86 10.89 9.48 0.60
CA VAL A 86 10.44 8.12 0.31
C VAL A 86 9.06 7.91 0.91
N ILE A 87 8.17 7.31 0.12
CA ILE A 87 6.79 7.06 0.52
C ILE A 87 6.39 5.62 0.29
N VAL A 88 5.44 5.14 1.11
CA VAL A 88 4.50 4.09 0.73
C VAL A 88 3.38 4.72 -0.11
N ASN A 89 2.95 4.02 -1.15
CA ASN A 89 1.75 4.34 -1.90
C ASN A 89 0.93 3.06 -2.12
N ILE A 90 -0.33 3.05 -1.69
CA ILE A 90 -1.27 1.92 -1.83
C ILE A 90 -2.55 2.42 -2.50
N GLN A 91 -2.96 1.75 -3.58
CA GLN A 91 -4.23 2.00 -4.26
C GLN A 91 -5.30 1.07 -3.68
N LEU A 92 -6.13 1.60 -2.78
CA LEU A 92 -7.17 0.84 -2.06
C LEU A 92 -8.22 0.24 -3.01
N GLY A 93 -8.44 0.87 -4.18
CA GLY A 93 -9.36 0.34 -5.19
C GLY A 93 -8.91 -0.97 -5.83
N ASN A 94 -7.67 -1.41 -5.59
CA ASN A 94 -7.12 -2.64 -6.15
C ASN A 94 -7.29 -3.86 -5.23
N PHE A 95 -7.90 -3.67 -4.04
CA PHE A 95 -8.43 -4.79 -3.27
C PHE A 95 -9.72 -5.31 -3.96
N LYS A 96 -9.85 -6.62 -4.10
CA LYS A 96 -11.05 -7.36 -4.51
C LYS A 96 -12.23 -7.01 -3.61
N ARG A 97 -12.04 -7.02 -2.29
CA ARG A 97 -13.07 -6.47 -1.39
C ARG A 97 -12.98 -4.95 -1.42
N GLN A 98 -14.02 -4.32 -1.92
CA GLN A 98 -14.16 -2.87 -1.88
C GLN A 98 -14.01 -2.35 -0.45
N TRP A 99 -13.09 -1.40 -0.27
CA TRP A 99 -12.87 -0.72 1.01
C TRP A 99 -14.07 0.16 1.39
N GLN A 100 -14.26 0.33 2.69
CA GLN A 100 -15.28 1.18 3.29
C GLN A 100 -14.63 2.15 4.30
N ALA A 101 -15.23 3.31 4.52
CA ALA A 101 -14.82 4.16 5.62
C ALA A 101 -15.02 3.42 6.96
N GLY A 102 -14.08 3.55 7.88
CA GLY A 102 -14.05 2.79 9.13
C GLY A 102 -13.33 1.43 9.03
N ASP A 103 -13.05 0.92 7.83
CA ASP A 103 -12.24 -0.29 7.68
C ASP A 103 -10.82 -0.06 8.20
N ILE A 104 -10.24 -1.11 8.79
CA ILE A 104 -8.86 -1.11 9.25
C ILE A 104 -7.97 -1.78 8.20
N MET A 105 -6.98 -1.06 7.69
CA MET A 105 -5.94 -1.60 6.81
C MET A 105 -4.67 -1.86 7.63
N HIS A 106 -4.18 -3.09 7.57
CA HIS A 106 -2.93 -3.52 8.20
C HIS A 106 -1.80 -3.49 7.19
N MET A 107 -0.62 -3.07 7.62
CA MET A 107 0.58 -3.04 6.81
C MET A 107 1.77 -3.61 7.58
N VAL A 108 2.64 -4.33 6.86
CA VAL A 108 3.93 -4.79 7.37
C VAL A 108 4.99 -4.53 6.31
N LEU A 109 6.00 -3.76 6.69
CA LEU A 109 7.20 -3.51 5.91
C LEU A 109 8.35 -4.34 6.49
N THR A 110 9.08 -5.03 5.62
CA THR A 110 10.28 -5.82 5.97
C THR A 110 11.47 -5.25 5.22
N HIS A 111 12.54 -4.90 5.93
CA HIS A 111 13.83 -4.61 5.29
C HIS A 111 14.49 -5.94 4.90
N LYS A 112 14.74 -6.16 3.60
CA LYS A 112 15.13 -7.48 3.09
C LYS A 112 16.50 -7.93 3.59
N ALA A 113 17.45 -7.00 3.74
CA ALA A 113 18.82 -7.35 4.13
C ALA A 113 18.93 -7.69 5.62
N SER A 114 18.27 -6.93 6.51
CA SER A 114 18.32 -7.19 7.96
C SER A 114 17.22 -8.13 8.46
N GLY A 115 16.16 -8.34 7.68
CA GLY A 115 14.98 -9.11 8.11
C GLY A 115 14.10 -8.39 9.14
N GLN A 116 14.48 -7.20 9.60
CA GLN A 116 13.70 -6.41 10.55
C GLN A 116 12.39 -5.91 9.93
N THR A 117 11.37 -5.77 10.75
CA THR A 117 10.01 -5.43 10.31
C THR A 117 9.43 -4.24 11.06
N LYS A 118 8.59 -3.46 10.37
CA LYS A 118 7.69 -2.46 10.96
C LYS A 118 6.26 -2.77 10.57
N GLY A 119 5.40 -2.99 11.56
CA GLY A 119 3.95 -3.12 11.39
C GLY A 119 3.22 -1.85 11.82
N TRP A 120 2.16 -1.49 11.12
CA TRP A 120 1.24 -0.41 11.51
C TRP A 120 -0.14 -0.62 10.88
N GLN A 121 -1.11 0.16 11.34
CA GLN A 121 -2.48 0.12 10.84
C GLN A 121 -3.03 1.53 10.66
N ILE A 122 -4.01 1.67 9.78
CA ILE A 122 -4.84 2.88 9.68
C ILE A 122 -6.31 2.49 9.68
N THR A 123 -7.15 3.37 10.21
CA THR A 123 -8.59 3.35 9.94
C THR A 123 -8.84 4.23 8.73
N ILE A 124 -9.51 3.69 7.71
CA ILE A 124 -9.83 4.44 6.50
C ILE A 124 -10.81 5.57 6.86
N PRO A 125 -10.42 6.85 6.69
CA PRO A 125 -11.29 7.96 7.06
C PRO A 125 -12.47 8.07 6.09
N GLU A 126 -13.50 8.82 6.47
CA GLU A 126 -14.59 9.16 5.55
C GLU A 126 -14.11 9.96 4.32
N GLY A 127 -14.98 10.07 3.32
CA GLY A 127 -14.74 10.84 2.10
C GLY A 127 -13.97 10.09 1.00
N THR A 128 -13.53 10.84 -0.01
CA THR A 128 -12.90 10.30 -1.23
C THR A 128 -11.49 10.83 -1.48
N ASN A 129 -11.04 11.78 -0.64
CA ASN A 129 -9.73 12.40 -0.78
C ASN A 129 -8.59 11.39 -0.54
N LEU A 130 -7.42 11.73 -1.09
CA LEU A 130 -6.14 11.09 -0.78
C LEU A 130 -5.94 11.01 0.74
N ILE A 131 -5.64 9.83 1.25
CA ILE A 131 -5.25 9.61 2.64
C ILE A 131 -3.74 9.86 2.71
N LYS A 132 -3.32 10.95 3.36
CA LYS A 132 -1.90 11.37 3.38
C LYS A 132 -1.39 11.53 4.81
N TYR A 133 -0.23 10.93 5.07
CA TYR A 133 0.56 11.08 6.30
C TYR A 133 1.98 11.48 5.91
N LEU A 134 2.13 12.74 5.51
CA LEU A 134 3.44 13.31 5.11
C LEU A 134 4.11 14.07 6.25
N ASP A 135 3.30 14.68 7.12
CA ASP A 135 3.77 15.45 8.29
C ASP A 135 4.02 14.56 9.52
N GLU A 136 3.56 13.32 9.47
CA GLU A 136 3.77 12.28 10.49
C GLU A 136 4.59 11.13 9.87
N PRO A 137 5.91 11.30 9.71
CA PRO A 137 6.75 10.29 9.07
C PRO A 137 6.83 9.01 9.93
N LEU A 138 6.83 7.87 9.26
CA LEU A 138 6.97 6.56 9.89
C LEU A 138 8.45 6.15 9.91
N VAL A 139 8.98 5.90 11.11
CA VAL A 139 10.32 5.35 11.28
C VAL A 139 10.32 3.85 10.95
N ILE A 140 11.14 3.46 9.98
CA ILE A 140 11.23 2.10 9.44
C ILE A 140 12.64 1.49 9.64
N PRO A 141 12.77 0.15 9.57
CA PRO A 141 14.09 -0.49 9.55
C PRO A 141 14.90 -0.09 8.30
N PRO A 142 16.23 -0.34 8.28
CA PRO A 142 17.00 -0.98 9.34
C PRO A 142 17.12 -0.09 10.58
N TYR A 143 16.98 -0.72 11.74
CA TYR A 143 17.19 -0.09 13.04
C TYR A 143 18.63 -0.32 13.48
N ALA A 144 19.22 0.63 14.20
CA ALA A 144 20.53 0.48 14.81
C ALA A 144 20.52 -0.75 15.73
N ASP A 145 21.57 -1.57 15.61
CA ASP A 145 21.80 -2.66 16.55
C ASP A 145 22.00 -2.06 17.95
N LYS A 146 21.21 -2.54 18.92
CA LYS A 146 21.28 -2.08 20.32
C LYS A 146 22.48 -2.66 21.06
#